data_AF-A0A937E2I0-F1
#
_entry.id   AF-A0A937E2I0-F1
#
_cell.length_a   1.000
_cell.length_b   1.000
_cell.length_c   1.000
_cell.angle_alpha   90.00
_cell.angle_beta   90.00
_cell.angle_gamma   90.00
#
_symmetry.space_group_name_H-M   'P 1'
#
loop_
_entity.id
_entity.type
_entity.pdbx_description
1 polymer ?
#
loop_
_entity_poly.entity_id
_entity_poly.type
_entity_poly.pdbx_seq_one_letter_code
_entity_poly.pdbx_strand_id
1 'polypeptide(L)'
;MTITVDQLKRDVLRISDIYAAEHGIDRDRDWALLKLQEELGELTAEHLRMSGRARGEADAGKLGDEAADVLGMLLIYCDSAGIDLEAAMQRKWLHWLEKAPA
;
A
#
# COMPACT_ATOMS: atom_id res chain seq x y z
N MET A 1 -12.60 -17.25 1.45
CA MET A 1 -11.72 -17.25 0.26
C MET A 1 -10.46 -16.50 0.64
N THR A 2 -9.27 -17.04 0.40
CA THR A 2 -8.01 -16.34 0.66
C THR A 2 -7.60 -15.58 -0.60
N ILE A 3 -7.35 -14.28 -0.49
CA ILE A 3 -6.86 -13.44 -1.59
C ILE A 3 -5.34 -13.54 -1.63
N THR A 4 -4.75 -13.78 -2.80
CA THR A 4 -3.29 -13.74 -2.98
C THR A 4 -2.81 -12.31 -3.25
N VAL A 5 -1.53 -12.03 -2.98
CA VAL A 5 -0.93 -10.71 -3.28
C VAL A 5 -1.05 -10.38 -4.77
N ASP A 6 -0.90 -11.37 -5.64
CA ASP A 6 -1.06 -11.19 -7.08
C ASP A 6 -2.50 -10.89 -7.51
N GLN A 7 -3.50 -11.49 -6.87
CA GLN A 7 -4.91 -11.15 -7.09
C GLN A 7 -5.18 -9.72 -6.63
N LEU A 8 -4.73 -9.37 -5.42
CA LEU A 8 -4.87 -8.03 -4.87
C LEU A 8 -4.22 -6.97 -5.76
N LYS A 9 -2.99 -7.20 -6.22
CA LYS A 9 -2.26 -6.31 -7.13
C LYS A 9 -3.07 -6.03 -8.39
N ARG A 10 -3.61 -7.07 -9.05
CA ARG A 10 -4.40 -6.90 -10.27
C ARG A 10 -5.68 -6.09 -10.03
N ASP A 11 -6.38 -6.36 -8.95
CA ASP A 11 -7.64 -5.67 -8.65
C ASP A 11 -7.39 -4.19 -8.29
N VAL A 12 -6.34 -3.90 -7.50
CA VAL A 12 -5.92 -2.54 -7.17
C VAL A 12 -5.48 -1.76 -8.40
N LEU A 13 -4.69 -2.35 -9.30
CA LEU A 13 -4.29 -1.71 -10.55
C LEU A 13 -5.49 -1.35 -11.41
N ARG A 14 -6.48 -2.26 -11.50
CA ARG A 14 -7.73 -2.00 -12.22
C ARG A 14 -8.53 -0.85 -11.60
N ILE A 15 -8.60 -0.77 -10.28
CA ILE A 15 -9.25 0.36 -9.57
C ILE A 15 -8.49 1.66 -9.87
N SER A 16 -7.15 1.63 -9.83
CA SER A 16 -6.30 2.77 -10.15
C SER A 16 -6.51 3.25 -11.60
N ASP A 17 -6.68 2.35 -12.56
CA ASP A 17 -6.97 2.69 -13.96
C ASP A 17 -8.30 3.43 -14.10
N ILE A 18 -9.34 2.96 -13.40
CA ILE A 18 -10.67 3.60 -13.38
C ILE A 18 -10.54 5.01 -12.78
N TYR A 19 -9.89 5.12 -11.63
CA TYR A 19 -9.68 6.40 -10.95
C TYR A 19 -8.92 7.41 -11.83
N ALA A 20 -7.84 6.97 -12.49
CA ALA A 20 -7.07 7.84 -13.36
C ALA A 20 -7.88 8.32 -14.57
N ALA A 21 -8.71 7.45 -15.16
CA ALA A 21 -9.58 7.79 -16.27
C ALA A 21 -10.69 8.78 -15.86
N GLU A 22 -11.31 8.58 -14.70
CA GLU A 22 -12.36 9.45 -14.17
C GLU A 22 -11.85 10.86 -13.82
N HIS A 23 -10.62 10.95 -13.32
CA HIS A 23 -10.04 12.21 -12.84
C HIS A 23 -9.05 12.87 -13.81
N GLY A 24 -8.80 12.26 -14.98
CA GLY A 24 -7.85 12.80 -15.96
C GLY A 24 -6.40 12.87 -15.45
N ILE A 25 -6.01 11.92 -14.60
CA ILE A 25 -4.70 11.87 -13.97
C ILE A 25 -3.71 11.20 -14.91
N ASP A 26 -2.64 11.91 -15.25
CA ASP A 26 -1.46 11.31 -15.87
C ASP A 26 -0.59 10.69 -14.76
N ARG A 27 -0.50 9.36 -14.72
CA ARG A 27 0.27 8.62 -13.71
C ARG A 27 1.75 8.54 -14.10
N ASP A 28 2.32 9.66 -14.55
CA ASP A 28 3.71 9.75 -15.03
C ASP A 28 4.73 9.81 -13.88
N ARG A 29 5.97 9.41 -14.21
CA ARG A 29 7.23 9.54 -13.44
C ARG A 29 7.17 9.16 -11.96
N ASP A 30 6.68 10.07 -11.14
CA ASP A 30 6.77 10.03 -9.69
C ASP A 30 5.40 9.87 -9.02
N TRP A 31 4.30 9.86 -9.78
CA TRP A 31 2.93 9.89 -9.25
C TRP A 31 2.69 8.80 -8.21
N ALA A 32 3.00 7.54 -8.54
CA ALA A 32 2.77 6.42 -7.63
C ALA A 32 3.60 6.53 -6.34
N LEU A 33 4.83 7.05 -6.43
CA LEU A 33 5.70 7.25 -5.27
C LEU A 33 5.20 8.40 -4.38
N LEU A 34 4.76 9.51 -4.98
CA LEU A 34 4.22 10.65 -4.25
C LEU A 34 2.90 10.31 -3.57
N LYS A 35 2.00 9.58 -4.25
CA LYS A 35 0.77 9.07 -3.65
C LYS A 35 1.08 8.09 -2.52
N LEU A 36 2.04 7.18 -2.67
CA LEU A 36 2.47 6.32 -1.55
C LEU A 36 2.94 7.12 -0.33
N GLN A 37 3.64 8.23 -0.54
CA GLN A 37 4.05 9.12 0.56
C GLN A 37 2.85 9.85 1.19
N GLU A 38 1.86 10.23 0.39
CA GLU A 38 0.59 10.82 0.84
C GLU A 38 -0.16 9.85 1.76
N GLU A 39 -0.41 8.62 1.31
CA GLU A 39 -1.15 7.60 2.10
C GLU A 39 -0.41 7.25 3.40
N LEU A 40 0.94 7.21 3.36
CA LEU A 40 1.73 7.01 4.58
C LEU A 40 1.56 8.16 5.58
N GLY A 41 1.40 9.40 5.08
CA GLY A 41 1.09 10.57 5.89
C GLY A 41 -0.28 10.48 6.55
N GLU A 42 -1.30 10.04 5.82
CA GLU A 42 -2.65 9.83 6.33
C GLU A 42 -2.69 8.72 7.39
N LEU A 43 -2.05 7.57 7.11
CA LEU A 43 -1.85 6.50 8.09
C LEU A 43 -1.15 7.00 9.36
N THR A 44 -0.12 7.84 9.20
CA THR A 44 0.59 8.43 10.34
C THR A 44 -0.32 9.34 11.15
N ALA A 45 -1.14 10.16 10.49
CA ALA A 45 -2.09 11.04 11.15
C ALA A 45 -3.12 10.25 11.97
N GLU A 46 -3.72 9.20 11.41
CA GLU A 46 -4.66 8.34 12.14
C GLU A 46 -3.97 7.59 13.29
N HIS A 47 -2.75 7.08 13.10
CA HIS A 47 -1.97 6.47 14.19
C HIS A 47 -1.72 7.45 15.35
N LEU A 48 -1.44 8.72 15.04
CA LEU A 48 -1.26 9.76 16.06
C LEU A 48 -2.57 10.11 16.77
N ARG A 49 -3.72 10.10 16.07
CA ARG A 49 -5.03 10.28 16.72
C ARG A 49 -5.35 9.13 17.67
N MET A 50 -5.11 7.89 17.25
CA MET A 50 -5.27 6.70 18.09
C MET A 50 -4.42 6.75 19.37
N SER A 51 -3.25 7.39 19.31
CA SER A 51 -2.36 7.56 20.46
C SER A 51 -2.53 8.88 21.22
N GLY A 52 -3.53 9.71 20.88
CA GLY A 52 -3.80 11.00 21.53
C GLY A 52 -2.76 12.08 21.24
N ARG A 53 -1.94 11.91 20.20
CA ARG A 53 -0.83 12.81 19.81
C ARG A 53 -1.16 13.70 18.60
N ALA A 54 -2.38 13.61 18.07
CA ALA A 54 -2.91 14.49 17.03
C ALA A 54 -4.32 14.98 17.40
N ARG A 55 -4.77 16.02 16.71
CA ARG A 55 -6.15 16.53 16.84
C ARG A 55 -7.12 15.62 16.08
N GLY A 56 -8.36 15.55 16.56
CA GLY A 56 -9.43 14.73 15.98
C GLY A 56 -9.77 13.52 16.83
N GLU A 57 -10.88 12.86 16.50
CA GLU A 57 -11.29 11.62 17.17
C GLU A 57 -10.48 10.42 16.63
N ALA A 58 -10.21 9.49 17.53
CA ALA A 58 -9.56 8.23 17.20
C ALA A 58 -10.56 7.30 16.49
N ASP A 59 -10.18 6.76 15.34
CA ASP A 59 -11.02 5.86 14.55
C ASP A 59 -10.17 4.68 14.03
N ALA A 60 -10.40 3.51 14.63
CA ALA A 60 -9.68 2.29 14.24
C ALA A 60 -10.10 1.78 12.85
N GLY A 61 -11.31 2.13 12.37
CA GLY A 61 -11.75 1.82 11.02
C GLY A 61 -10.92 2.59 10.01
N LYS A 62 -10.82 3.91 10.18
CA LYS A 62 -9.97 4.76 9.33
C LYS A 62 -8.52 4.32 9.35
N LEU A 63 -7.96 4.00 10.52
CA LEU A 63 -6.58 3.48 10.59
C LEU A 63 -6.40 2.23 9.69
N GLY A 64 -7.40 1.35 9.64
CA GLY A 64 -7.39 0.17 8.78
C GLY A 64 -7.49 0.52 7.30
N ASP A 65 -8.34 1.50 6.95
CA ASP A 65 -8.50 2.01 5.59
C ASP A 65 -7.18 2.64 5.09
N GLU A 66 -6.54 3.50 5.88
CA GLU A 66 -5.25 4.11 5.52
C GLU A 66 -4.13 3.08 5.36
N ALA A 67 -4.15 2.01 6.16
CA ALA A 67 -3.20 0.91 6.01
C ALA A 67 -3.43 0.14 4.70
N ALA A 68 -4.69 0.00 4.28
CA ALA A 68 -5.04 -0.58 2.99
C ALA A 68 -4.61 0.32 1.83
N ASP A 69 -4.74 1.65 1.95
CA ASP A 69 -4.31 2.61 0.94
C ASP A 69 -2.79 2.61 0.76
N VAL A 70 -2.02 2.56 1.87
CA VAL A 70 -0.55 2.38 1.80
C VAL A 70 -0.18 1.08 1.07
N LEU A 71 -0.87 -0.03 1.37
CA LEU A 71 -0.61 -1.30 0.67
C LEU A 71 -0.97 -1.21 -0.81
N GLY A 72 -2.13 -0.61 -1.14
CA GLY A 72 -2.59 -0.43 -2.51
C GLY A 72 -1.62 0.40 -3.33
N MET A 73 -1.20 1.55 -2.81
CA MET A 73 -0.23 2.42 -3.49
C MET A 73 1.16 1.80 -3.60
N LEU A 74 1.58 0.98 -2.62
CA LEU A 74 2.82 0.21 -2.74
C LEU A 74 2.75 -0.79 -3.90
N LEU A 75 1.62 -1.48 -4.07
CA LEU A 75 1.42 -2.42 -5.17
C LEU A 75 1.43 -1.71 -6.54
N ILE A 76 0.78 -0.55 -6.65
CA ILE A 76 0.80 0.28 -7.86
C ILE A 76 2.22 0.77 -8.18
N TYR A 77 2.94 1.25 -7.17
CA TYR A 77 4.33 1.68 -7.32
C TYR A 77 5.20 0.52 -7.81
N CYS A 78 5.11 -0.66 -7.20
CA CYS A 78 5.89 -1.83 -7.61
C CYS A 78 5.63 -2.22 -9.07
N ASP A 79 4.38 -2.19 -9.52
CA ASP A 79 4.04 -2.45 -10.93
C ASP A 79 4.69 -1.42 -11.86
N SER A 80 4.52 -0.13 -11.56
CA SER A 80 5.09 0.96 -12.37
C SER A 80 6.62 0.95 -12.43
N ALA A 81 7.28 0.47 -11.36
CA ALA A 81 8.72 0.37 -11.25
C ALA A 81 9.30 -0.97 -11.76
N GLY A 82 8.47 -1.89 -12.25
CA GLY A 82 8.90 -3.21 -12.70
C GLY A 82 9.42 -4.12 -11.57
N ILE A 83 8.93 -3.91 -10.35
CA ILE A 83 9.32 -4.67 -9.15
C ILE A 83 8.38 -5.85 -8.96
N ASP A 84 8.93 -7.06 -9.05
CA ASP A 84 8.28 -8.27 -8.56
C ASP A 84 8.34 -8.30 -7.03
N LEU A 85 7.26 -7.84 -6.39
CA LEU A 85 7.16 -7.73 -4.94
C LEU A 85 7.20 -9.11 -4.25
N GLU A 86 6.58 -10.13 -4.82
CA GLU A 86 6.57 -11.48 -4.23
C GLU A 86 7.99 -12.06 -4.24
N ALA A 87 8.68 -11.99 -5.37
CA ALA A 87 10.07 -12.43 -5.44
C ALA A 87 10.99 -11.57 -4.56
N ALA A 88 10.74 -10.27 -4.41
CA ALA A 88 11.49 -9.41 -3.49
C ALA A 88 11.27 -9.81 -2.02
N MET A 89 10.04 -10.14 -1.62
CA MET A 89 9.70 -10.62 -0.28
C MET A 89 10.37 -11.97 0.02
N GLN A 90 10.34 -12.90 -0.94
CA GLN A 90 11.04 -14.19 -0.83
C GLN A 90 12.54 -13.99 -0.58
N ARG A 91 13.19 -13.19 -1.44
CA ARG A 91 14.63 -12.94 -1.36
C ARG A 91 15.07 -12.18 -0.11
N LYS A 92 14.25 -11.26 0.40
CA LYS A 92 14.65 -10.34 1.49
C LYS A 92 14.22 -10.81 2.88
N TRP A 93 13.01 -11.33 3.02
CA TRP A 93 12.39 -11.62 4.31
C TRP A 93 12.16 -13.10 4.52
N LEU A 94 11.50 -13.77 3.58
CA LEU A 94 10.99 -15.13 3.83
C LEU A 94 12.11 -16.19 3.88
N HIS A 95 13.26 -15.93 3.26
CA HIS A 95 14.43 -16.80 3.39
C HIS A 95 14.87 -17.01 4.86
N TRP A 96 14.51 -16.12 5.78
CA TRP A 96 14.85 -16.26 7.20
C TRP A 96 14.06 -17.37 7.89
N LEU A 97 12.86 -17.71 7.40
CA LEU A 97 12.07 -18.84 7.91
C LEU A 97 12.74 -20.19 7.62
N GLU A 98 13.48 -20.29 6.51
CA GLU A 98 14.25 -21.49 6.16
C GLU A 98 15.48 -21.69 7.07
N LYS A 99 15.95 -20.61 7.72
CA LYS A 99 17.13 -20.60 8.59
C LYS A 99 16.78 -20.72 10.07
N ALA A 100 15.51 -20.54 10.44
CA ALA A 100 15.08 -20.66 11.81
C ALA A 100 15.08 -22.14 12.22
N PRO A 101 15.69 -22.51 13.37
CA PRO A 101 15.52 -23.85 13.91
C PRO A 101 14.05 -24.11 14.23
N ALA A 102 13.60 -25.35 14.02
CA ALA A 102 12.25 -25.81 14.33
C ALA A 102 11.91 -25.73 15.82
#